data_AF-A0A2V7V993-F1
#
_entry.id   AF-A0A2V7V993-F1
#
_cell.length_a   1.000
_cell.length_b   1.000
_cell.length_c   1.000
_cell.angle_alpha   90.00
_cell.angle_beta   90.00
_cell.angle_gamma   90.00
#
_symmetry.space_group_name_H-M   'P 1'
#
loop_
_entity.id
_entity.type
_entity.pdbx_description
1 polymer ?
#
loop_
_entity_poly.entity_id
_entity_poly.type
_entity_poly.pdbx_seq_one_letter_code
_entity_poly.pdbx_strand_id
1 'polypeptide(L)'
;MTLDHLRYGPKVSLLAFGALEGREREATERHAGSCARCRSELESLLALREELRADPVRLAEPALPLPMLVARVEARVSEALARPPAGWAWRLGVGLPAVAAIVAIALLAPRIASRVTPVPPPPAGVDEPPVVSAEALARLERNVAREQAARYLSDAGDVLVTMAATPAECDRKDERIDVGQASARSRELLARRALLLESGPQAVASARPVLDDVEQALREVASLESCVRRKDVERLRANVERRQLLLRIRLMTRELEG
;
A
#
# COMPACT_ATOMS: atom_id res chain seq x y z
N MET A 1 -18.93 -28.93 21.98
CA MET A 1 -17.74 -28.38 21.28
C MET A 1 -18.08 -27.50 20.06
N THR A 2 -19.30 -27.54 19.51
CA THR A 2 -19.68 -26.73 18.33
C THR A 2 -19.94 -25.25 18.60
N LEU A 3 -20.37 -24.88 19.82
CA LEU A 3 -20.67 -23.48 20.17
C LEU A 3 -19.41 -22.65 20.46
N ASP A 4 -18.36 -23.25 21.03
CA ASP A 4 -17.10 -22.53 21.29
C ASP A 4 -16.40 -22.14 19.99
N HIS A 5 -16.53 -22.96 18.94
CA HIS A 5 -15.97 -22.65 17.62
C HIS A 5 -16.53 -21.33 17.05
N LEU A 6 -17.84 -21.09 17.17
CA LEU A 6 -18.45 -19.85 16.68
C LEU A 6 -17.93 -18.61 17.41
N ARG A 7 -17.52 -18.76 18.67
CA ARG A 7 -16.94 -17.68 19.47
C ARG A 7 -15.49 -17.41 19.10
N TYR A 8 -14.71 -18.45 18.81
CA TYR A 8 -13.28 -18.33 18.53
C TYR A 8 -12.94 -18.13 17.06
N GLY A 9 -13.82 -18.47 16.12
CA GLY A 9 -13.60 -18.27 14.67
C GLY A 9 -13.11 -16.85 14.31
N PRO A 10 -13.83 -15.78 14.66
CA PRO A 10 -13.37 -14.41 14.40
C PRO A 10 -12.04 -14.07 15.11
N LYS A 11 -11.77 -14.70 16.26
CA LYS A 11 -10.54 -14.47 17.04
C LYS A 11 -9.33 -15.17 16.43
N VAL A 12 -9.52 -16.31 15.77
CA VAL A 12 -8.43 -17.00 15.04
C VAL A 12 -7.87 -16.11 13.94
N SER A 13 -8.72 -15.38 13.21
CA SER A 13 -8.26 -14.39 12.23
C SER A 13 -7.46 -13.27 12.87
N LEU A 14 -7.95 -12.69 13.97
CA LEU A 14 -7.22 -11.65 14.69
C LEU A 14 -5.89 -12.14 15.24
N LEU A 15 -5.84 -13.39 15.70
CA LEU A 15 -4.60 -14.05 16.15
C LEU A 15 -3.59 -14.17 15.00
N ALA A 16 -4.04 -14.65 13.83
CA ALA A 16 -3.18 -14.83 12.66
C ALA A 16 -2.51 -13.53 12.20
N PHE A 17 -3.19 -12.39 12.34
CA PHE A 17 -2.67 -11.06 12.00
C PHE A 17 -2.00 -10.32 13.16
N GLY A 18 -1.94 -10.91 14.36
CA GLY A 18 -1.27 -10.31 15.53
C GLY A 18 -2.04 -9.19 16.22
N ALA A 19 -3.36 -9.12 16.01
CA ALA A 19 -4.23 -8.09 16.59
C ALA A 19 -4.82 -8.47 17.96
N LEU A 20 -4.55 -9.68 18.46
CA LEU A 20 -4.93 -10.10 19.81
C LEU A 20 -3.79 -9.91 20.82
N GLU A 21 -4.15 -9.44 22.01
CA GLU A 21 -3.21 -9.18 23.11
C GLU A 21 -3.62 -9.88 24.40
N GLY A 22 -2.63 -10.10 25.27
CA GLY A 22 -2.82 -10.62 26.63
C GLY A 22 -3.67 -11.89 26.73
N ARG A 23 -4.63 -11.88 27.67
CA ARG A 23 -5.46 -13.06 27.99
C ARG A 23 -6.31 -13.57 26.82
N GLU A 24 -6.70 -12.68 25.90
CA GLU A 24 -7.51 -13.09 24.74
C GLU A 24 -6.68 -13.87 23.73
N ARG A 25 -5.43 -13.48 23.54
CA ARG A 25 -4.46 -14.21 22.72
C ARG A 25 -4.24 -15.62 23.27
N GLU A 26 -3.87 -15.73 24.55
CA GLU A 26 -3.60 -17.01 25.21
C GLU A 26 -4.81 -17.95 25.22
N ALA A 27 -6.02 -17.42 25.40
CA ALA A 27 -7.24 -18.21 25.34
C ALA A 27 -7.50 -18.75 23.92
N THR A 28 -7.24 -17.92 22.90
CA THR A 28 -7.44 -18.29 21.49
C THR A 28 -6.38 -19.30 21.03
N GLU A 29 -5.11 -19.13 21.43
CA GLU A 29 -4.03 -20.09 21.16
C GLU A 29 -4.32 -21.45 21.81
N ARG A 30 -4.73 -21.49 23.09
CA ARG A 30 -5.14 -22.73 23.75
C ARG A 30 -6.31 -23.41 23.04
N HIS A 31 -7.31 -22.63 22.62
CA HIS A 31 -8.44 -23.18 21.88
C HIS A 31 -8.00 -23.79 20.54
N ALA A 32 -7.21 -23.06 19.74
CA ALA A 32 -6.66 -23.55 18.48
C ALA A 32 -5.78 -24.80 18.67
N GLY A 33 -5.05 -24.90 19.79
CA GLY A 33 -4.32 -26.11 20.16
C GLY A 33 -5.22 -27.33 20.39
N SER A 34 -6.42 -27.13 20.93
CA SER A 34 -7.38 -28.21 21.26
C SER A 34 -8.43 -28.52 20.18
N CYS A 35 -8.67 -27.60 19.24
CA CYS A 35 -9.70 -27.70 18.21
C CYS A 35 -9.10 -27.84 16.81
N ALA A 36 -9.26 -29.01 16.18
CA ALA A 36 -8.68 -29.30 14.87
C ALA A 36 -9.11 -28.31 13.77
N ARG A 37 -10.39 -27.85 13.79
CA ARG A 37 -10.90 -26.91 12.80
C ARG A 37 -10.29 -25.50 12.95
N CYS A 38 -10.22 -24.98 14.17
CA CYS A 38 -9.56 -23.70 14.43
C CYS A 38 -8.06 -23.76 14.13
N ARG A 39 -7.43 -24.93 14.36
CA ARG A 39 -6.02 -25.14 14.00
C ARG A 39 -5.80 -25.05 12.49
N SER A 40 -6.58 -25.77 11.70
CA SER A 40 -6.46 -25.73 10.24
C SER A 40 -6.74 -24.34 9.66
N GLU A 41 -7.68 -23.61 10.27
CA GLU A 41 -7.99 -22.23 9.89
C GLU A 41 -6.85 -21.26 10.25
N LEU A 42 -6.23 -21.43 11.42
CA LEU A 42 -5.05 -20.64 11.79
C LEU A 42 -3.86 -20.91 10.87
N GLU A 43 -3.59 -22.18 10.56
CA GLU A 43 -2.51 -22.59 9.65
C GLU A 43 -2.71 -22.03 8.23
N SER A 44 -3.93 -22.08 7.69
CA SER A 44 -4.22 -21.51 6.36
C SER A 44 -4.04 -20.00 6.33
N LEU A 45 -4.46 -19.29 7.39
CA LEU A 45 -4.29 -17.85 7.50
C LEU A 45 -2.83 -17.43 7.68
N LEU A 46 -2.04 -18.22 8.41
CA LEU A 46 -0.59 -17.99 8.55
C LEU A 46 0.14 -18.22 7.22
N ALA A 47 -0.22 -19.25 6.46
CA ALA A 47 0.32 -19.47 5.12
C ALA A 47 0.00 -18.31 4.17
N LEU A 48 -1.26 -17.87 4.14
CA LEU A 48 -1.69 -16.71 3.34
C LEU A 48 -0.94 -15.43 3.76
N ARG A 49 -0.73 -15.21 5.06
CA ARG A 49 0.04 -14.07 5.57
C ARG A 49 1.48 -14.10 5.06
N GLU A 50 2.09 -15.27 4.98
CA GLU A 50 3.46 -15.41 4.49
C GLU A 50 3.56 -15.18 2.98
N GLU A 51 2.60 -15.69 2.21
CA GLU A 51 2.48 -15.37 0.77
C GLU A 51 2.31 -13.85 0.56
N LEU A 52 1.45 -13.20 1.35
CA LEU A 52 1.25 -11.75 1.29
C LEU A 52 2.50 -10.94 1.69
N ARG A 53 3.38 -11.49 2.53
CA ARG A 53 4.66 -10.84 2.85
C ARG A 53 5.69 -11.00 1.74
N ALA A 54 5.66 -12.13 1.05
CA ALA A 54 6.51 -12.40 -0.10
C ALA A 54 6.01 -11.72 -1.39
N ASP A 55 4.85 -11.04 -1.34
CA ASP A 55 4.28 -10.34 -2.49
C ASP A 55 5.22 -9.23 -3.00
N PRO A 56 5.78 -9.36 -4.22
CA PRO A 56 6.67 -8.36 -4.79
C PRO A 56 6.00 -6.99 -4.98
N VAL A 57 4.66 -6.93 -5.09
CA VAL A 57 3.93 -5.66 -5.21
C VAL A 57 4.00 -4.85 -3.92
N ARG A 58 3.92 -5.51 -2.74
CA ARG A 58 4.10 -4.83 -1.44
C ARG A 58 5.52 -4.32 -1.24
N LEU A 59 6.52 -5.11 -1.63
CA LEU A 59 7.92 -4.68 -1.57
C LEU A 59 8.19 -3.52 -2.55
N ALA A 60 7.46 -3.50 -3.66
CA ALA A 60 7.51 -2.47 -4.67
C ALA A 60 6.68 -1.21 -4.34
N GLU A 61 5.86 -1.22 -3.28
CA GLU A 61 5.03 -0.07 -2.91
C GLU A 61 5.93 1.15 -2.64
N PRO A 62 5.72 2.29 -3.31
CA PRO A 62 6.57 3.45 -3.11
C PRO A 62 6.45 3.92 -1.67
N ALA A 63 7.58 4.26 -1.04
CA ALA A 63 7.60 4.85 0.30
C ALA A 63 6.83 6.18 0.27
N LEU A 64 5.53 6.11 0.56
CA LEU A 64 4.70 7.28 0.76
C LEU A 64 5.12 7.92 2.08
N PRO A 65 5.44 9.22 2.13
CA PRO A 65 5.66 9.89 3.40
C PRO A 65 4.41 9.71 4.28
N LEU A 66 4.59 9.05 5.43
CA LEU A 66 3.54 8.77 6.42
C LEU A 66 2.60 9.98 6.69
N PRO A 67 3.08 11.24 6.76
CA PRO A 67 2.21 12.40 6.92
C PRO A 67 1.12 12.55 5.85
N MET A 68 1.41 12.16 4.61
CA MET A 68 0.45 12.25 3.49
C MET A 68 -0.65 11.19 3.60
N LEU A 69 -0.27 9.97 3.99
CA LEU A 69 -1.19 8.86 4.25
C LEU A 69 -2.13 9.21 5.41
N VAL A 70 -1.57 9.74 6.49
CA VAL A 70 -2.34 10.22 7.65
C VAL A 70 -3.30 11.31 7.23
N ALA A 71 -2.84 12.36 6.52
CA ALA A 71 -3.69 13.44 6.06
C ALA A 71 -4.82 12.96 5.13
N ARG A 72 -4.54 12.01 4.23
CA ARG A 72 -5.56 11.42 3.33
C ARG A 72 -6.59 10.60 4.11
N VAL A 73 -6.15 9.79 5.06
CA VAL A 73 -7.05 8.98 5.91
C VAL A 73 -7.90 9.90 6.78
N GLU A 74 -7.31 10.91 7.42
CA GLU A 74 -8.02 11.91 8.22
C GLU A 74 -9.06 12.67 7.41
N ALA A 75 -8.72 13.09 6.18
CA ALA A 75 -9.66 13.74 5.28
C ALA A 75 -10.84 12.83 4.88
N ARG A 76 -10.60 11.54 4.63
CA ARG A 76 -11.67 10.59 4.30
C ARG A 76 -12.54 10.24 5.51
N VAL A 77 -11.93 10.12 6.69
CA VAL A 77 -12.65 9.88 7.95
C VAL A 77 -13.49 11.08 8.33
N SER A 78 -12.95 12.30 8.22
CA SER A 78 -13.71 13.52 8.50
C SER A 78 -14.87 13.69 7.52
N GLU A 79 -14.69 13.41 6.23
CA GLU A 79 -15.77 13.41 5.24
C GLU A 79 -16.86 12.36 5.58
N ALA A 80 -16.47 11.15 5.97
CA ALA A 80 -17.41 10.11 6.35
C ALA A 80 -18.19 10.46 7.63
N LEU A 81 -17.56 11.14 8.59
CA LEU A 81 -18.18 11.60 9.83
C LEU A 81 -19.04 12.86 9.63
N ALA A 82 -18.70 13.70 8.67
CA ALA A 82 -19.43 14.93 8.35
C ALA A 82 -20.72 14.69 7.56
N ARG A 83 -20.91 13.51 6.96
CA ARG A 83 -22.17 13.15 6.29
C ARG A 83 -23.22 12.83 7.35
N PRO A 84 -24.27 13.67 7.53
CA PRO A 84 -25.36 13.31 8.43
C PRO A 84 -26.06 12.05 7.89
N PRO A 85 -26.58 11.16 8.75
CA PRO A 85 -27.34 10.00 8.31
C PRO A 85 -28.57 10.49 7.52
N ALA A 86 -28.52 10.33 6.19
CA ALA A 86 -29.61 10.62 5.28
C ALA A 86 -30.77 9.66 5.58
N GLY A 87 -31.67 10.06 6.47
CA GLY A 87 -32.85 9.25 6.77
C GLY A 87 -33.66 9.66 8.00
N TRP A 88 -33.16 10.51 8.90
CA TRP A 88 -33.91 10.81 10.14
C TRP A 88 -34.86 12.02 10.04
N ALA A 89 -34.67 12.91 9.05
CA ALA A 89 -35.47 14.13 8.92
C ALA A 89 -36.93 13.93 8.45
N TRP A 90 -37.34 12.71 8.06
CA TRP A 90 -38.69 12.43 7.54
C TRP A 90 -39.58 11.57 8.46
N ARG A 91 -39.21 11.35 9.73
CA ARG A 91 -39.99 10.49 10.66
C ARG A 91 -40.49 11.18 11.94
N LEU A 92 -40.58 12.50 11.97
CA LEU A 92 -41.22 13.25 13.07
C LEU A 92 -42.65 13.72 12.76
N GLY A 93 -43.34 13.04 11.83
CA GLY A 93 -44.77 13.20 11.61
C GLY A 93 -45.45 11.84 11.60
N VAL A 94 -45.86 11.36 12.77
CA VAL A 94 -47.05 10.52 13.08
C VAL A 94 -46.87 10.08 14.54
N GLY A 95 -47.83 10.46 15.39
CA GLY A 95 -47.80 10.22 16.83
C GLY A 95 -47.75 8.74 17.22
N LEU A 96 -47.05 8.46 18.31
CA LEU A 96 -47.00 7.15 18.96
C LEU A 96 -47.61 7.28 20.38
N PRO A 97 -48.56 6.42 20.78
CA PRO A 97 -49.08 6.42 22.14
C PRO A 97 -48.01 5.90 23.14
N ALA A 98 -47.98 6.54 24.29
CA ALA A 98 -46.84 6.70 25.18
C ALA A 98 -46.57 5.55 26.18
N VAL A 99 -46.66 4.27 25.78
CA VAL A 99 -46.51 3.16 26.75
C VAL A 99 -45.27 2.28 26.50
N ALA A 100 -44.69 2.27 25.31
CA ALA A 100 -43.47 1.49 25.03
C ALA A 100 -42.14 2.21 25.38
N ALA A 101 -42.18 3.52 25.63
CA ALA A 101 -40.97 4.34 25.80
C ALA A 101 -40.27 4.16 27.16
N ILE A 102 -41.01 3.81 28.22
CA ILE A 102 -40.44 3.75 29.58
C ILE A 102 -39.51 2.53 29.74
N VAL A 103 -39.82 1.40 29.10
CA VAL A 103 -38.99 0.18 29.15
C VAL A 103 -37.71 0.34 28.32
N ALA A 104 -37.76 1.05 27.19
CA ALA A 104 -36.57 1.36 26.39
C ALA A 104 -35.64 2.35 27.10
N ILE A 105 -36.19 3.34 27.82
CA ILE A 105 -35.39 4.32 28.60
C ILE A 105 -34.70 3.65 29.78
N ALA A 106 -35.36 2.74 30.51
CA ALA A 106 -34.77 2.04 31.65
C ALA A 106 -33.61 1.09 31.27
N LEU A 107 -33.67 0.47 30.07
CA LEU A 107 -32.62 -0.43 29.57
C LEU A 107 -31.46 0.29 28.86
N LEU A 108 -31.66 1.52 28.35
CA LEU A 108 -30.61 2.30 27.68
C LEU A 108 -29.98 3.40 28.56
N ALA A 109 -30.59 3.79 29.67
CA ALA A 109 -30.09 4.85 30.56
C ALA A 109 -28.64 4.65 31.05
N PRO A 110 -28.16 3.44 31.43
CA PRO A 110 -26.79 3.28 31.89
C PRO A 110 -25.74 3.41 30.77
N ARG A 111 -26.14 3.22 29.50
CA ARG A 111 -25.25 3.32 28.33
C ARG A 111 -25.19 4.71 27.71
N ILE A 112 -26.17 5.57 27.97
CA ILE A 112 -26.20 6.95 27.48
C ILE A 112 -25.57 7.89 28.53
N ALA A 113 -25.74 7.62 29.83
CA ALA A 113 -25.14 8.43 30.90
C ALA A 113 -23.60 8.45 30.86
N SER A 114 -22.93 7.42 30.34
CA SER A 114 -21.47 7.41 30.15
C SER A 114 -20.99 8.14 28.88
N ARG A 115 -21.90 8.65 28.05
CA ARG A 115 -21.59 9.44 26.84
C ARG A 115 -21.97 10.92 26.95
N VAL A 116 -22.58 11.32 28.07
CA VAL A 116 -22.92 12.72 28.37
C VAL A 116 -22.10 13.18 29.57
N THR A 117 -20.78 13.00 29.49
CA THR A 117 -19.89 13.96 30.15
C THR A 117 -19.93 15.22 29.31
N PRO A 118 -20.42 16.37 29.82
CA PRO A 118 -20.32 17.63 29.09
C PRO A 118 -18.84 17.87 28.79
N VAL A 119 -18.52 17.89 27.50
CA VAL A 119 -17.20 18.32 27.01
C VAL A 119 -17.00 19.74 27.55
N PRO A 120 -15.96 19.99 28.38
CA PRO A 120 -15.65 21.34 28.81
C PRO A 120 -15.45 22.20 27.55
N PRO A 121 -15.93 23.45 27.53
CA PRO A 121 -15.78 24.31 26.37
C PRO A 121 -14.30 24.31 25.95
N PRO A 122 -14.00 24.12 24.65
CA PRO A 122 -12.62 24.11 24.19
C PRO A 122 -11.97 25.43 24.63
N PRO A 123 -10.73 25.40 25.15
CA PRO A 123 -10.01 26.64 25.41
C PRO A 123 -10.00 27.45 24.12
N ALA A 124 -10.48 28.70 24.19
CA ALA A 124 -10.39 29.63 23.08
C ALA A 124 -8.90 29.75 22.69
N GLY A 125 -8.55 29.24 21.51
CA GLY A 125 -7.16 29.15 21.06
C GLY A 125 -6.73 27.79 20.51
N VAL A 126 -7.62 26.83 20.29
CA VAL A 126 -7.30 25.72 19.39
C VAL A 126 -7.34 26.29 17.98
N ASP A 127 -6.17 26.60 17.42
CA ASP A 127 -6.00 26.86 16.00
C ASP A 127 -6.77 25.78 15.22
N GLU A 128 -7.73 26.20 14.39
CA GLU A 128 -8.39 25.29 13.45
C GLU A 128 -7.31 24.50 12.72
N PRO A 129 -7.41 23.16 12.62
CA PRO A 129 -6.45 22.39 11.84
C PRO A 129 -6.42 23.00 10.45
N PRO A 130 -5.23 23.27 9.87
CA PRO A 130 -5.14 23.95 8.60
C PRO A 130 -5.95 23.15 7.58
N VAL A 131 -7.09 23.70 7.17
CA VAL A 131 -7.93 23.09 6.15
C VAL A 131 -7.11 23.17 4.85
N VAL A 132 -6.40 22.09 4.54
CA VAL A 132 -5.67 21.98 3.28
C VAL A 132 -6.71 22.08 2.18
N SER A 133 -6.68 23.19 1.43
CA SER A 133 -7.64 23.40 0.35
C SER A 133 -7.48 22.28 -0.69
N ALA A 134 -8.57 21.92 -1.37
CA ALA A 134 -8.53 20.90 -2.42
C ALA A 134 -7.46 21.21 -3.49
N GLU A 135 -7.19 22.49 -3.75
CA GLU A 135 -6.12 22.92 -4.65
C GLU A 135 -4.71 22.68 -4.07
N ALA A 136 -4.50 22.94 -2.78
CA ALA A 136 -3.24 22.63 -2.12
C ALA A 136 -2.98 21.11 -2.13
N LEU A 137 -4.00 20.30 -1.88
CA LEU A 137 -3.90 18.85 -1.97
C LEU A 137 -3.56 18.39 -3.41
N ALA A 138 -4.24 18.92 -4.42
CA ALA A 138 -3.95 18.59 -5.82
C ALA A 138 -2.53 18.99 -6.25
N ARG A 139 -2.00 20.10 -5.74
CA ARG A 139 -0.59 20.50 -5.97
C ARG A 139 0.38 19.52 -5.30
N LEU A 140 0.10 19.12 -4.06
CA LEU A 140 0.90 18.13 -3.34
C LEU A 140 0.91 16.78 -4.05
N GLU A 141 -0.25 16.29 -4.50
CA GLU A 141 -0.38 15.02 -5.22
C GLU A 141 0.41 15.03 -6.54
N ARG A 142 0.37 16.14 -7.30
CA ARG A 142 1.19 16.30 -8.50
C ARG A 142 2.69 16.26 -8.19
N ASN A 143 3.13 16.94 -7.14
CA ASN A 143 4.54 16.96 -6.75
C ASN A 143 5.02 15.56 -6.32
N VAL A 144 4.21 14.84 -5.54
CA VAL A 144 4.49 13.46 -5.14
C VAL A 144 4.58 12.56 -6.38
N ALA A 145 3.66 12.67 -7.33
CA ALA A 145 3.68 11.86 -8.55
C ALA A 145 4.95 12.12 -9.38
N ARG A 146 5.37 13.39 -9.50
CA ARG A 146 6.62 13.77 -10.19
C ARG A 146 7.84 13.20 -9.48
N GLU A 147 7.91 13.34 -8.15
CA GLU A 147 9.01 12.82 -7.34
C GLU A 147 9.09 11.29 -7.41
N GLN A 148 7.97 10.59 -7.33
CA GLN A 148 7.93 9.14 -7.46
C GLN A 148 8.37 8.67 -8.85
N ALA A 149 7.97 9.38 -9.92
CA ALA A 149 8.42 9.08 -11.27
C ALA A 149 9.93 9.36 -11.45
N ALA A 150 10.45 10.44 -10.86
CA ALA A 150 11.89 10.73 -10.86
C ALA A 150 12.68 9.61 -10.16
N ARG A 151 12.25 9.19 -8.97
CA ARG A 151 12.87 8.08 -8.23
C ARG A 151 12.83 6.77 -9.04
N TYR A 152 11.69 6.45 -9.65
CA TYR A 152 11.57 5.27 -10.51
C TYR A 152 12.54 5.31 -11.68
N LEU A 153 12.66 6.45 -12.37
CA LEU A 153 13.59 6.64 -13.47
C LEU A 153 15.05 6.50 -13.02
N SER A 154 15.41 7.04 -11.85
CA SER A 154 16.75 6.88 -11.27
C SER A 154 17.05 5.42 -10.95
N ASP A 155 16.16 4.74 -10.22
CA ASP A 155 16.30 3.33 -9.85
C ASP A 155 16.46 2.44 -11.10
N ALA A 156 15.69 2.72 -12.15
CA ALA A 156 15.81 2.00 -13.42
C ALA A 156 17.13 2.30 -14.14
N GLY A 157 17.59 3.55 -14.11
CA GLY A 157 18.90 3.95 -14.60
C GLY A 157 20.03 3.17 -13.93
N ASP A 158 19.97 3.00 -12.62
CA ASP A 158 20.98 2.27 -11.84
C ASP A 158 21.03 0.78 -12.21
N VAL A 159 19.88 0.15 -12.45
CA VAL A 159 19.83 -1.23 -12.95
C VAL A 159 20.50 -1.34 -14.32
N LEU A 160 20.19 -0.44 -15.24
CA LEU A 160 20.76 -0.44 -16.60
C LEU A 160 22.27 -0.16 -16.59
N VAL A 161 22.75 0.72 -15.70
CA VAL A 161 24.19 0.98 -15.51
C VAL A 161 24.88 -0.22 -14.87
N THR A 162 24.29 -0.85 -13.87
CA THR A 162 24.84 -2.06 -13.24
C THR A 162 24.97 -3.19 -14.25
N MET A 163 23.98 -3.34 -15.13
CA MET A 163 24.03 -4.26 -16.26
C MET A 163 25.11 -3.91 -17.28
N ALA A 164 25.47 -2.63 -17.42
CA ALA A 164 26.54 -2.16 -18.31
C ALA A 164 27.94 -2.32 -17.69
N ALA A 165 28.04 -2.30 -16.36
CA ALA A 165 29.29 -2.47 -15.62
C ALA A 165 29.88 -3.89 -15.80
N THR A 166 31.15 -4.08 -15.39
CA THR A 166 31.84 -5.37 -15.47
C THR A 166 31.13 -6.38 -14.57
N PRO A 167 30.44 -7.36 -15.15
CA PRO A 167 29.52 -8.17 -14.37
C PRO A 167 30.24 -9.41 -13.82
N ALA A 168 29.74 -9.95 -12.71
CA ALA A 168 30.33 -11.12 -12.08
C ALA A 168 30.19 -12.35 -12.99
N GLU A 169 31.25 -13.12 -13.14
CA GLU A 169 31.22 -14.36 -13.92
C GLU A 169 30.58 -15.47 -13.09
N CYS A 170 29.58 -16.15 -13.64
CA CYS A 170 29.02 -17.32 -12.99
C CYS A 170 29.55 -18.64 -13.57
N ASP A 171 29.99 -18.63 -14.83
CA ASP A 171 30.80 -19.72 -15.41
C ASP A 171 31.83 -19.14 -16.39
N ARG A 172 33.11 -19.35 -16.06
CA ARG A 172 34.25 -18.92 -16.87
C ARG A 172 34.41 -19.69 -18.18
N LYS A 173 33.94 -20.94 -18.25
CA LYS A 173 34.14 -21.78 -19.44
C LYS A 173 33.19 -21.43 -20.58
N ASP A 174 31.98 -20.98 -20.25
CA ASP A 174 30.91 -20.69 -21.20
C ASP A 174 30.67 -19.17 -21.41
N GLU A 175 31.58 -18.32 -20.93
CA GLU A 175 31.45 -16.85 -20.96
C GLU A 175 30.10 -16.36 -20.41
N ARG A 176 29.66 -16.98 -19.30
CA ARG A 176 28.37 -16.68 -18.67
C ARG A 176 28.53 -15.71 -17.52
N ILE A 177 27.57 -14.79 -17.45
CA ILE A 177 27.56 -13.66 -16.55
C ILE A 177 26.35 -13.78 -15.63
N ASP A 178 26.56 -13.45 -14.35
CA ASP A 178 25.51 -13.32 -13.36
C ASP A 178 24.77 -11.98 -13.54
N VAL A 179 23.47 -12.07 -13.80
CA VAL A 179 22.52 -10.95 -13.90
C VAL A 179 21.33 -11.13 -12.95
N GLY A 180 21.41 -12.10 -12.03
CA GLY A 180 20.30 -12.47 -11.15
C GLY A 180 19.76 -11.29 -10.34
N GLN A 181 20.65 -10.47 -9.78
CA GLN A 181 20.27 -9.27 -9.02
C GLN A 181 19.56 -8.23 -9.91
N ALA A 182 20.07 -7.99 -11.11
CA ALA A 182 19.49 -7.02 -12.03
C ALA A 182 18.11 -7.49 -12.56
N SER A 183 17.97 -8.79 -12.87
CA SER A 183 16.70 -9.41 -13.26
C SER A 183 15.66 -9.35 -12.14
N ALA A 184 16.05 -9.65 -10.90
CA ALA A 184 15.17 -9.52 -9.73
C ALA A 184 14.73 -8.07 -9.51
N ARG A 185 15.69 -7.12 -9.51
CA ARG A 185 15.40 -5.68 -9.34
C ARG A 185 14.51 -5.12 -10.45
N SER A 186 14.69 -5.59 -11.68
CA SER A 186 13.85 -5.20 -12.82
C SER A 186 12.40 -5.65 -12.64
N ARG A 187 12.17 -6.87 -12.13
CA ARG A 187 10.81 -7.36 -11.80
C ARG A 187 10.13 -6.53 -10.72
N GLU A 188 10.88 -6.16 -9.67
CA GLU A 188 10.38 -5.27 -8.62
C GLU A 188 9.99 -3.89 -9.18
N LEU A 189 10.83 -3.28 -10.01
CA LEU A 189 10.53 -1.98 -10.63
C LEU A 189 9.32 -2.05 -11.57
N LEU A 190 9.19 -3.11 -12.36
CA LEU A 190 8.01 -3.32 -13.20
C LEU A 190 6.72 -3.42 -12.36
N ALA A 191 6.77 -4.07 -11.20
CA ALA A 191 5.64 -4.10 -10.26
C ALA A 191 5.35 -2.70 -9.69
N ARG A 192 6.39 -1.94 -9.30
CA ARG A 192 6.25 -0.56 -8.79
C ARG A 192 5.58 0.37 -9.80
N ARG A 193 5.93 0.25 -11.09
CA ARG A 193 5.37 1.06 -12.16
C ARG A 193 3.86 0.92 -12.28
N ALA A 194 3.33 -0.29 -12.14
CA ALA A 194 1.88 -0.52 -12.22
C ALA A 194 1.11 0.37 -11.23
N LEU A 195 1.67 0.55 -10.02
CA LEU A 195 1.09 1.41 -8.98
C LEU A 195 1.21 2.91 -9.29
N LEU A 196 2.27 3.34 -9.99
CA LEU A 196 2.49 4.75 -10.35
C LEU A 196 1.48 5.26 -11.38
N LEU A 197 1.11 4.42 -12.36
CA LEU A 197 0.19 4.82 -13.44
C LEU A 197 -1.24 5.04 -12.95
N GLU A 198 -1.64 4.41 -11.84
CA GLU A 198 -2.96 4.62 -11.23
C GLU A 198 -3.06 5.98 -10.51
N SER A 199 -1.95 6.53 -10.01
CA SER A 199 -1.96 7.62 -9.03
C SER A 199 -1.89 9.04 -9.62
N GLY A 200 -1.69 9.23 -10.93
CA GLY A 200 -1.59 10.59 -11.48
C GLY A 200 -1.12 10.71 -12.93
N PRO A 201 -1.86 10.19 -13.92
CA PRO A 201 -1.43 10.14 -15.33
C PRO A 201 -1.13 11.53 -15.96
N GLN A 202 -1.74 12.59 -15.44
CA GLN A 202 -1.55 13.96 -15.95
C GLN A 202 -0.24 14.61 -15.45
N ALA A 203 0.20 14.29 -14.23
CA ALA A 203 1.38 14.91 -13.63
C ALA A 203 2.70 14.48 -14.29
N VAL A 204 2.69 13.31 -14.93
CA VAL A 204 3.87 12.67 -15.55
C VAL A 204 3.68 12.46 -17.06
N ALA A 205 2.76 13.20 -17.68
CA ALA A 205 2.43 13.05 -19.09
C ALA A 205 3.65 13.30 -20.01
N SER A 206 4.49 14.29 -19.71
CA SER A 206 5.72 14.56 -20.47
C SER A 206 6.76 13.44 -20.32
N ALA A 207 6.80 12.77 -19.17
CA ALA A 207 7.72 11.67 -18.89
C ALA A 207 7.29 10.32 -19.50
N ARG A 208 6.02 10.20 -19.93
CA ARG A 208 5.43 8.94 -20.39
C ARG A 208 6.24 8.21 -21.46
N PRO A 209 6.76 8.86 -22.52
CA PRO A 209 7.55 8.16 -23.53
C PRO A 209 8.84 7.56 -22.97
N VAL A 210 9.52 8.25 -22.05
CA VAL A 210 10.74 7.74 -21.40
C VAL A 210 10.40 6.59 -20.46
N LEU A 211 9.31 6.76 -19.69
CA LEU A 211 8.77 5.75 -18.80
C LEU A 211 8.43 4.45 -19.55
N ASP A 212 7.85 4.53 -20.75
CA ASP A 212 7.50 3.36 -21.59
C ASP A 212 8.78 2.67 -22.15
N ASP A 213 9.76 3.46 -22.60
CA ASP A 213 11.05 2.92 -23.07
C ASP A 213 11.82 2.20 -21.96
N VAL A 214 11.78 2.76 -20.74
CA VAL A 214 12.37 2.13 -19.55
C VAL A 214 11.66 0.82 -19.22
N GLU A 215 10.34 0.81 -19.25
CA GLU A 215 9.56 -0.41 -19.01
C GLU A 215 9.92 -1.53 -20.00
N GLN A 216 10.04 -1.19 -21.29
CA GLN A 216 10.48 -2.12 -22.32
C GLN A 216 11.87 -2.70 -21.99
N ALA A 217 12.84 -1.85 -21.63
CA ALA A 217 14.18 -2.30 -21.28
C ALA A 217 14.21 -3.16 -20.00
N LEU A 218 13.44 -2.80 -18.97
CA LEU A 218 13.34 -3.57 -17.74
C LEU A 218 12.66 -4.93 -17.97
N ARG A 219 11.69 -5.04 -18.89
CA ARG A 219 11.11 -6.33 -19.30
C ARG A 219 12.14 -7.23 -19.96
N GLU A 220 13.00 -6.67 -20.81
CA GLU A 220 14.10 -7.42 -21.43
C GLU A 220 15.11 -7.91 -20.39
N VAL A 221 15.43 -7.10 -19.36
CA VAL A 221 16.31 -7.53 -18.25
C VAL A 221 15.63 -8.58 -17.37
N ALA A 222 14.35 -8.39 -17.05
CA ALA A 222 13.57 -9.28 -16.18
C ALA A 222 13.34 -10.67 -16.77
N SER A 223 13.36 -10.82 -18.09
CA SER A 223 13.23 -12.12 -18.77
C SER A 223 14.53 -12.92 -18.80
N LEU A 224 15.66 -12.30 -18.44
CA LEU A 224 16.94 -13.00 -18.33
C LEU A 224 16.95 -13.92 -17.11
N GLU A 225 17.50 -15.12 -17.31
CA GLU A 225 17.87 -16.04 -16.24
C GLU A 225 19.01 -15.45 -15.38
N SER A 226 19.29 -16.02 -14.21
CA SER A 226 20.38 -15.53 -13.36
C SER A 226 21.75 -15.64 -14.01
N CYS A 227 21.99 -16.67 -14.82
CA CYS A 227 23.23 -16.86 -15.57
C CYS A 227 22.96 -16.80 -17.08
N VAL A 228 23.46 -15.79 -17.76
CA VAL A 228 23.23 -15.60 -19.21
C VAL A 228 24.53 -15.48 -19.99
N ARG A 229 24.46 -15.71 -21.30
CA ARG A 229 25.63 -15.54 -22.18
C ARG A 229 25.93 -14.05 -22.33
N ARG A 230 27.22 -13.71 -22.36
CA ARG A 230 27.69 -12.34 -22.56
C ARG A 230 27.11 -11.64 -23.78
N LYS A 231 26.92 -12.36 -24.88
CA LYS A 231 26.31 -11.84 -26.12
C LYS A 231 24.89 -11.30 -25.93
N ASP A 232 24.10 -11.89 -25.03
CA ASP A 232 22.72 -11.45 -24.78
C ASP A 232 22.71 -10.15 -23.96
N VAL A 233 23.63 -10.02 -23.00
CA VAL A 233 23.86 -8.78 -22.26
C VAL A 233 24.37 -7.66 -23.19
N GLU A 234 25.30 -7.97 -24.10
CA GLU A 234 25.81 -7.00 -25.08
C GLU A 234 24.72 -6.51 -26.05
N ARG A 235 23.80 -7.40 -26.47
CA ARG A 235 22.65 -7.02 -27.29
C ARG A 235 21.74 -6.04 -26.56
N LEU A 236 21.46 -6.30 -25.28
CA LEU A 236 20.69 -5.40 -24.44
C LEU A 236 21.40 -4.05 -24.28
N ARG A 237 22.71 -4.04 -23.99
CA ARG A 237 23.52 -2.81 -23.89
C ARG A 237 23.45 -1.98 -25.17
N ALA A 238 23.60 -2.63 -26.32
CA ALA A 238 23.49 -1.96 -27.63
C ALA A 238 22.10 -1.37 -27.87
N ASN A 239 21.02 -2.03 -27.41
CA ASN A 239 19.67 -1.49 -27.50
C ASN A 239 19.48 -0.24 -26.61
N VAL A 240 19.96 -0.30 -25.36
CA VAL A 240 19.91 0.82 -24.40
C VAL A 240 20.69 2.02 -24.93
N GLU A 241 21.89 1.78 -25.49
CA GLU A 241 22.75 2.81 -26.06
C GLU A 241 22.15 3.43 -27.34
N ARG A 242 21.66 2.61 -28.27
CA ARG A 242 21.04 3.07 -29.52
C ARG A 242 19.85 4.00 -29.28
N ARG A 243 19.09 3.75 -28.21
CA ARG A 243 17.96 4.60 -27.80
C ARG A 243 18.35 5.80 -26.93
N GLN A 244 19.65 5.93 -26.61
CA GLN A 244 20.19 6.91 -25.67
C GLN A 244 19.43 6.92 -24.34
N LEU A 245 19.00 5.74 -23.88
CA LEU A 245 18.00 5.62 -22.82
C LEU A 245 18.52 6.22 -21.50
N LEU A 246 19.77 5.96 -21.13
CA LEU A 246 20.39 6.52 -19.92
C LEU A 246 20.45 8.07 -19.93
N LEU A 247 20.70 8.68 -21.09
CA LEU A 247 20.68 10.14 -21.24
C LEU A 247 19.27 10.69 -21.03
N ARG A 248 18.29 10.08 -21.70
CA ARG A 248 16.87 10.48 -21.60
C ARG A 248 16.33 10.32 -20.19
N ILE A 249 16.68 9.22 -19.50
CA ILE A 249 16.39 9.01 -18.07
C ILE A 249 16.93 10.18 -17.24
N ARG A 250 18.22 10.54 -17.38
CA ARG A 250 18.85 11.61 -16.59
C ARG A 250 18.27 13.00 -16.88
N LEU A 251 17.85 13.26 -18.12
CA LEU A 251 17.20 14.52 -18.49
C LEU A 251 15.80 14.60 -17.89
N MET A 252 15.01 13.54 -18.05
CA MET A 252 13.64 13.50 -17.55
C MET A 252 13.58 13.48 -16.02
N THR A 253 14.52 12.80 -15.35
CA THR A 253 14.62 12.82 -13.88
C THR A 253 14.83 14.26 -13.39
N ARG A 254 15.75 15.01 -14.01
CA ARG A 254 15.98 16.43 -13.69
C ARG A 254 14.79 17.33 -14.01
N GLU A 255 14.07 17.07 -15.10
CA GLU A 255 12.82 17.78 -15.42
C GLU A 255 11.74 17.55 -14.36
N LEU A 256 11.66 16.35 -13.78
CA LEU A 256 10.65 16.02 -12.77
C LEU A 256 11.01 16.56 -11.37
N GLU A 257 12.29 16.68 -11.06
CA GLU A 257 12.80 17.23 -9.79
C GLU A 257 12.74 18.77 -9.73
N GLY A 258 12.70 19.45 -10.88
CA GLY A 258 12.59 20.91 -11.02
C GLY A 258 11.17 21.45 -10.87
#